data_AF-A0AAU3ZW69-F1
#
_entry.id   AF-A0AAU3ZW69-F1
#
_cell.length_a   1.000
_cell.length_b   1.000
_cell.length_c   1.000
_cell.angle_alpha   90.00
_cell.angle_beta   90.00
_cell.angle_gamma   90.00
#
_symmetry.space_group_name_H-M   'P 1'
#
loop_
_entity.id
_entity.type
_entity.pdbx_description
1 polymer ?
#
loop_
_entity_poly.entity_id
_entity_poly.type
_entity_poly.pdbx_seq_one_letter_code
_entity_poly.pdbx_strand_id
1 'polypeptide(L)'
;MIRLRLDELTLGRVRIAISPLWEAISSLALITRYRSETPYPYAKWAATAVRRVPPALRRELATTVRTQWVSPSSPSSLAPIPQEPSPAIEDELLALRAAGHDRFAQLMSDYWNIAVAPCWPDMRGVLEEEILVRGRTLVTWGADKMLQDLGGRIRWEHPDLSVPHHADLDCPMTDGRLIIVAVLFARGTRVFATFDDTVAFSYQAQGAAVLGGHTTTHRGKPVDDVIPRDNLTILLGRGRAAVLRALLSPTTTTGLASCIGLAPSTVSQHLAVLSSAGLVRRHRVGIRVLYQLEDSGLALLAELGS
;
A
#
# COMPACT_ATOMS: atom_id res chain seq x y z
N MET A 1 10.40 -7.26 -15.04
CA MET A 1 10.41 -5.79 -14.96
C MET A 1 9.73 -5.24 -16.20
N ILE A 2 8.76 -4.33 -16.07
CA ILE A 2 8.16 -3.66 -17.23
C ILE A 2 8.90 -2.34 -17.46
N ARG A 3 9.26 -2.02 -18.69
CA ARG A 3 9.75 -0.70 -19.09
C ARG A 3 8.74 -0.05 -20.03
N LEU A 4 8.19 1.08 -19.61
CA LEU A 4 7.28 1.89 -20.41
C LEU A 4 8.06 3.07 -20.96
N ARG A 5 8.13 3.21 -22.28
CA ARG A 5 8.71 4.40 -22.90
C ARG A 5 7.60 5.39 -23.22
N LEU A 6 7.58 6.53 -22.54
CA LEU A 6 6.51 7.53 -22.64
C LEU A 6 6.92 8.66 -23.59
N ASP A 7 6.08 8.95 -24.59
CA ASP A 7 6.20 10.20 -25.34
C ASP A 7 5.62 11.38 -24.54
N GLU A 8 5.90 12.61 -24.98
CA GLU A 8 5.45 13.84 -24.32
C GLU A 8 3.91 13.93 -24.20
N LEU A 9 3.18 13.40 -25.20
CA LEU A 9 1.72 13.36 -25.18
C LEU A 9 1.19 12.43 -24.09
N THR A 10 1.76 11.22 -23.98
CA THR A 10 1.44 10.27 -22.92
C THR A 10 1.81 10.84 -21.55
N LEU A 11 2.99 11.46 -21.44
CA LEU A 11 3.48 12.06 -20.20
C LEU A 11 2.55 13.20 -19.72
N GLY A 12 2.04 14.01 -20.64
CA GLY A 12 1.03 15.04 -20.36
C GLY A 12 -0.36 14.52 -19.98
N ARG A 13 -0.65 13.24 -20.22
CA ARG A 13 -1.94 12.58 -19.92
C ARG A 13 -1.87 11.61 -18.76
N VAL A 14 -0.78 11.61 -17.99
CA VAL A 14 -0.64 10.77 -16.80
C VAL A 14 -1.75 11.11 -15.79
N ARG A 15 -2.48 10.08 -15.34
CA ARG A 15 -3.54 10.21 -14.34
C ARG A 15 -3.24 9.34 -13.13
N ILE A 16 -3.80 9.73 -11.99
CA ILE A 16 -3.72 8.97 -10.75
C ILE A 16 -5.14 8.61 -10.34
N ALA A 17 -5.34 7.36 -9.91
CA ALA A 17 -6.64 6.84 -9.52
C ALA A 17 -6.55 5.99 -8.24
N ILE A 18 -7.71 5.76 -7.63
CA ILE A 18 -7.95 4.74 -6.62
C ILE A 18 -8.81 3.67 -7.27
N SER A 19 -8.56 2.40 -6.97
CA SER A 19 -9.42 1.29 -7.38
C SER A 19 -9.70 0.38 -6.19
N PRO A 20 -10.93 0.37 -5.65
CA PRO A 20 -11.39 -0.60 -4.65
C PRO A 20 -11.05 -2.06 -5.03
N LEU A 21 -11.26 -2.43 -6.29
CA LEU A 21 -11.01 -3.77 -6.79
C LEU A 21 -9.52 -4.10 -6.79
N TRP A 22 -8.66 -3.19 -7.25
CA TRP A 22 -7.21 -3.42 -7.24
C TRP A 22 -6.66 -3.48 -5.83
N GLU A 23 -7.22 -2.69 -4.90
CA GLU A 23 -6.90 -2.80 -3.47
C GLU A 23 -7.28 -4.20 -2.94
N ALA A 24 -8.49 -4.67 -3.25
CA ALA A 24 -8.98 -5.98 -2.81
C ALA A 24 -8.16 -7.15 -3.37
N ILE A 25 -7.76 -7.07 -4.64
CA ILE A 25 -6.87 -8.04 -5.26
C ILE A 25 -5.50 -8.04 -4.56
N SER A 26 -4.95 -6.86 -4.31
CA SER A 26 -3.66 -6.67 -3.64
C SER A 26 -3.68 -7.22 -2.20
N SER A 27 -4.78 -6.98 -1.48
CA SER A 27 -5.00 -7.44 -0.12
C SER A 27 -5.22 -8.95 -0.04
N LEU A 28 -5.93 -9.54 -1.02
CA LEU A 28 -6.07 -10.99 -1.16
C LEU A 28 -4.73 -11.67 -1.42
N ALA A 29 -3.92 -11.12 -2.32
CA ALA A 29 -2.58 -11.62 -2.61
C ALA A 29 -1.69 -11.60 -1.36
N LEU A 30 -1.80 -10.57 -0.52
CA LEU A 30 -1.07 -10.48 0.74
C LEU A 30 -1.40 -11.66 1.68
N ILE A 31 -2.69 -11.90 1.97
CA ILE A 31 -3.09 -12.95 2.92
C ILE A 31 -2.97 -14.37 2.38
N THR A 32 -2.85 -14.53 1.06
CA THR A 32 -2.64 -15.84 0.43
C THR A 32 -1.15 -16.19 0.35
N ARG A 33 -0.29 -15.19 0.16
CA ARG A 33 1.18 -15.32 0.06
C ARG A 33 1.86 -15.42 1.43
N TYR A 34 1.46 -14.60 2.40
CA TYR A 34 2.08 -14.51 3.72
C TYR A 34 1.26 -15.26 4.78
N ARG A 35 1.35 -16.59 4.80
CA ARG A 35 0.54 -17.43 5.69
C ARG A 35 1.04 -17.51 7.13
N SER A 36 2.36 -17.38 7.36
CA SER A 36 2.98 -17.53 8.68
C SER A 36 3.32 -16.18 9.32
N GLU A 37 3.92 -15.27 8.56
CA GLU A 37 4.36 -13.97 9.06
C GLU A 37 4.03 -12.88 8.04
N THR A 38 2.96 -12.14 8.32
CA THR A 38 2.58 -10.99 7.50
C THR A 38 3.44 -9.79 7.91
N PRO A 39 4.13 -9.13 6.96
CA PRO A 39 4.99 -8.00 7.30
C PRO A 39 4.17 -6.82 7.85
N TYR A 40 4.79 -6.05 8.75
CA TYR A 40 4.31 -4.71 9.10
C TYR A 40 4.15 -3.85 7.83
N PRO A 41 3.08 -3.02 7.71
CA PRO A 41 2.04 -2.71 8.70
C PRO A 41 0.78 -3.59 8.66
N TYR A 42 0.78 -4.67 7.88
CA TYR A 42 -0.47 -5.38 7.56
C TYR A 42 -0.87 -6.45 8.57
N ALA A 43 0.00 -6.81 9.53
CA ALA A 43 -0.18 -7.97 10.39
C ALA A 43 -1.55 -8.01 11.10
N LYS A 44 -2.01 -6.88 11.67
CA LYS A 44 -3.30 -6.81 12.39
C LYS A 44 -4.50 -6.95 11.45
N TRP A 45 -4.48 -6.22 10.33
CA TRP A 45 -5.52 -6.33 9.32
C TRP A 45 -5.56 -7.76 8.75
N ALA A 46 -4.41 -8.32 8.37
CA ALA A 46 -4.29 -9.66 7.80
C ALA A 46 -4.78 -10.74 8.78
N ALA A 47 -4.40 -10.67 10.06
CA ALA A 47 -4.90 -11.61 11.06
C ALA A 47 -6.43 -11.54 11.19
N THR A 48 -7.02 -10.34 11.08
CA THR A 48 -8.47 -10.16 11.11
C THR A 48 -9.16 -10.69 9.85
N ALA A 49 -8.63 -10.36 8.68
CA ALA A 49 -9.12 -10.85 7.39
C ALA A 49 -9.02 -12.39 7.29
N VAL A 50 -7.91 -12.99 7.75
CA VAL A 50 -7.71 -14.45 7.75
C VAL A 50 -8.68 -15.16 8.71
N ARG A 51 -9.08 -14.54 9.82
CA ARG A 51 -10.11 -15.10 10.71
C ARG A 51 -11.52 -14.99 10.11
N ARG A 52 -11.84 -13.88 9.45
CA ARG A 52 -13.20 -13.60 8.96
C ARG A 52 -13.52 -14.22 7.60
N VAL A 53 -12.57 -14.25 6.68
CA VAL A 53 -12.80 -14.75 5.32
C VAL A 53 -12.79 -16.28 5.32
N PRO A 54 -13.85 -16.96 4.84
CA PRO A 54 -13.91 -18.41 4.78
C PRO A 54 -12.71 -19.02 4.03
N PRO A 55 -12.08 -20.10 4.54
CA PRO A 55 -10.98 -20.76 3.83
C PRO A 55 -11.35 -21.30 2.44
N ALA A 56 -12.61 -21.65 2.22
CA ALA A 56 -13.11 -22.07 0.90
C ALA A 56 -13.08 -20.90 -0.09
N LEU A 57 -13.62 -19.74 0.29
CA LEU A 57 -13.62 -18.52 -0.52
C LEU A 57 -12.19 -18.09 -0.88
N ARG A 58 -11.27 -18.05 0.10
CA ARG A 58 -9.86 -17.71 -0.16
C ARG A 58 -9.20 -18.67 -1.15
N ARG A 59 -9.45 -19.98 -1.01
CA ARG A 59 -8.87 -20.99 -1.91
C ARG A 59 -9.41 -20.88 -3.31
N GLU A 60 -10.71 -20.67 -3.46
CA GLU A 60 -11.33 -20.48 -4.77
C GLU A 60 -10.78 -19.24 -5.45
N LEU A 61 -10.82 -18.08 -4.78
CA LEU A 61 -10.25 -16.83 -5.30
C LEU A 61 -8.77 -16.96 -5.68
N ALA A 62 -7.94 -17.55 -4.81
CA ALA A 62 -6.53 -17.77 -5.11
C ALA A 62 -6.32 -18.73 -6.29
N THR A 63 -7.24 -19.66 -6.53
CA THR A 63 -7.18 -20.58 -7.66
C THR A 63 -7.61 -19.86 -8.93
N THR A 64 -8.72 -19.13 -8.92
CA THR A 64 -9.18 -18.32 -10.05
C THR A 64 -8.13 -17.31 -10.48
N VAL A 65 -7.53 -16.57 -9.54
CA VAL A 65 -6.40 -15.68 -9.85
C VAL A 65 -5.25 -16.47 -10.47
N ARG A 66 -4.85 -17.62 -9.92
CA ARG A 66 -3.73 -18.38 -10.50
C ARG A 66 -4.00 -18.91 -11.91
N THR A 67 -5.24 -19.30 -12.21
CA THR A 67 -5.59 -19.97 -13.47
C THR A 67 -6.08 -19.02 -14.56
N GLN A 68 -6.72 -17.92 -14.19
CA GLN A 68 -7.35 -16.97 -15.11
C GLN A 68 -6.66 -15.61 -15.14
N TRP A 69 -5.66 -15.35 -14.28
CA TRP A 69 -4.79 -14.19 -14.43
C TRP A 69 -3.82 -14.43 -15.59
N VAL A 70 -4.37 -14.32 -16.80
CA VAL A 70 -3.64 -14.40 -18.07
C VAL A 70 -3.02 -13.03 -18.38
N SER A 71 -2.00 -13.04 -19.23
CA SER A 71 -1.18 -11.91 -19.70
C SER A 71 -1.85 -10.52 -19.61
N PRO A 72 -1.14 -9.46 -19.19
CA PRO A 72 -1.69 -8.12 -18.93
C PRO A 72 -2.39 -7.43 -20.12
N SER A 73 -2.37 -8.03 -21.30
CA SER A 73 -2.91 -7.52 -22.57
C SER A 73 -4.25 -8.13 -22.98
N SER A 74 -4.98 -8.78 -22.07
CA SER A 74 -6.29 -9.38 -22.36
C SER A 74 -7.45 -8.41 -22.05
N PRO A 75 -8.43 -8.24 -22.96
CA PRO A 75 -9.72 -7.59 -22.70
C PRO A 75 -10.49 -8.22 -21.51
N SER A 76 -10.23 -9.50 -21.25
CA SER A 76 -10.78 -10.29 -20.14
C SER A 76 -9.80 -10.31 -18.95
N SER A 77 -9.31 -9.13 -18.55
CA SER A 77 -8.46 -8.99 -17.37
C SER A 77 -9.31 -9.09 -16.11
N LEU A 78 -8.85 -9.87 -15.13
CA LEU A 78 -9.42 -9.91 -13.78
C LEU A 78 -9.20 -8.60 -12.99
N ALA A 79 -8.45 -7.66 -13.57
CA ALA A 79 -8.22 -6.33 -13.03
C ALA A 79 -8.49 -5.30 -14.15
N PRO A 80 -9.77 -4.96 -14.43
CA PRO A 80 -10.12 -3.91 -15.37
C PRO A 80 -9.46 -2.60 -14.96
N ILE A 81 -9.07 -1.79 -15.94
CA ILE A 81 -8.51 -0.47 -15.70
C ILE A 81 -9.63 0.46 -15.22
N PRO A 82 -9.46 1.17 -14.07
CA PRO A 82 -10.49 2.07 -13.58
C PRO A 82 -10.75 3.20 -14.60
N GLN A 83 -12.01 3.36 -14.99
CA GLN A 83 -12.43 4.37 -15.97
C GLN A 83 -12.60 5.75 -15.32
N GLU A 84 -12.87 5.77 -14.03
CA GLU A 84 -13.00 6.98 -13.20
C GLU A 84 -11.85 7.09 -12.20
N PRO A 85 -11.54 8.30 -11.68
CA PRO A 85 -10.45 8.48 -10.72
C PRO A 85 -10.67 7.78 -9.37
N SER A 86 -11.93 7.54 -8.99
CA SER A 86 -12.29 6.91 -7.71
C SER A 86 -13.68 6.25 -7.81
N PRO A 87 -13.81 5.15 -8.58
CA PRO A 87 -15.08 4.44 -8.75
C PRO A 87 -15.55 3.80 -7.44
N ALA A 88 -16.83 3.45 -7.36
CA ALA A 88 -17.31 2.56 -6.32
C ALA A 88 -16.93 1.11 -6.64
N ILE A 89 -16.90 0.23 -5.63
CA ILE A 89 -16.60 -1.18 -5.86
C ILE A 89 -17.66 -1.83 -6.75
N GLU A 90 -18.92 -1.39 -6.65
CA GLU A 90 -20.05 -1.89 -7.42
C GLU A 90 -19.84 -1.68 -8.92
N ASP A 91 -19.29 -0.53 -9.31
CA ASP A 91 -19.02 -0.18 -10.70
C ASP A 91 -17.92 -1.06 -11.30
N GLU A 92 -16.84 -1.30 -10.53
CA GLU A 92 -15.74 -2.17 -10.96
C GLU A 92 -16.14 -3.65 -11.02
N LEU A 93 -17.01 -4.09 -10.11
CA LEU A 93 -17.60 -5.43 -10.15
C LEU A 93 -18.57 -5.58 -11.33
N LEU A 94 -19.29 -4.53 -11.71
CA LEU A 94 -20.13 -4.51 -12.91
C LEU A 94 -19.26 -4.62 -14.17
N ALA A 95 -18.14 -3.90 -14.24
CA ALA A 95 -17.19 -4.01 -15.34
C ALA A 95 -16.62 -5.43 -15.48
N LEU A 96 -16.29 -6.11 -14.37
CA LEU A 96 -15.88 -7.51 -14.39
C LEU A 96 -16.96 -8.44 -14.96
N ARG A 97 -18.22 -8.24 -14.58
CA ARG A 97 -19.35 -9.03 -15.14
C ARG A 97 -19.51 -8.78 -16.63
N ALA A 98 -19.43 -7.52 -17.07
CA ALA A 98 -19.48 -7.17 -18.49
C ALA A 98 -18.34 -7.80 -19.31
N ALA A 99 -17.18 -8.04 -18.69
CA ALA A 99 -16.05 -8.74 -19.28
C ALA A 99 -16.15 -10.29 -19.23
N GLY A 100 -17.26 -10.84 -18.73
CA GLY A 100 -17.51 -12.29 -18.65
C GLY A 100 -16.93 -12.97 -17.40
N HIS A 101 -16.59 -12.19 -16.36
CA HIS A 101 -16.01 -12.70 -15.12
C HIS A 101 -17.01 -12.77 -13.97
N ASP A 102 -18.27 -13.15 -14.22
CA ASP A 102 -19.36 -13.16 -13.23
C ASP A 102 -19.02 -13.91 -11.94
N ARG A 103 -18.43 -15.10 -12.07
CA ARG A 103 -18.04 -15.90 -10.90
C ARG A 103 -16.97 -15.18 -10.09
N PHE A 104 -15.97 -14.59 -10.73
CA PHE A 104 -14.91 -13.87 -10.04
C PHE A 104 -15.44 -12.58 -9.38
N ALA A 105 -16.30 -11.83 -10.08
CA ALA A 105 -16.97 -10.66 -9.53
C ALA A 105 -17.79 -11.00 -8.28
N GLN A 106 -18.52 -12.11 -8.27
CA GLN A 106 -19.25 -12.56 -7.09
C GLN A 106 -18.30 -12.90 -5.93
N LEU A 107 -17.26 -13.70 -6.18
CA LEU A 107 -16.30 -14.08 -5.15
C LEU A 107 -15.55 -12.85 -4.59
N MET A 108 -15.21 -11.88 -5.44
CA MET A 108 -14.57 -10.64 -5.03
C MET A 108 -15.52 -9.74 -4.22
N SER A 109 -16.81 -9.69 -4.57
CA SER A 109 -17.84 -9.03 -3.78
C SER A 109 -17.92 -9.60 -2.36
N ASP A 110 -18.00 -10.94 -2.25
CA ASP A 110 -18.05 -11.62 -0.96
C ASP A 110 -16.79 -11.34 -0.13
N TYR A 111 -15.62 -11.39 -0.77
CA TYR A 111 -14.35 -11.06 -0.12
C TYR A 111 -14.29 -9.60 0.33
N TRP A 112 -14.67 -8.67 -0.54
CA TRP A 112 -14.69 -7.24 -0.25
C TRP A 112 -15.52 -6.94 1.00
N ASN A 113 -16.76 -7.42 1.03
CA ASN A 113 -17.69 -7.18 2.13
C ASN A 113 -17.17 -7.70 3.48
N ILE A 114 -16.40 -8.79 3.47
CA ILE A 114 -15.87 -9.41 4.69
C ILE A 114 -14.54 -8.76 5.14
N ALA A 115 -13.62 -8.50 4.20
CA ALA A 115 -12.23 -8.20 4.50
C ALA A 115 -11.85 -6.72 4.37
N VAL A 116 -12.45 -6.00 3.41
CA VAL A 116 -12.01 -4.65 3.03
C VAL A 116 -13.05 -3.60 3.40
N ALA A 117 -14.31 -3.80 3.05
CA ALA A 117 -15.41 -2.86 3.31
C ALA A 117 -15.45 -2.32 4.76
N PRO A 118 -15.25 -3.14 5.82
CA PRO A 118 -15.33 -2.65 7.20
C PRO A 118 -14.29 -1.58 7.57
N CYS A 119 -13.18 -1.51 6.84
CA CYS A 119 -12.09 -0.56 7.06
C CYS A 119 -11.84 0.34 5.84
N TRP A 120 -12.66 0.24 4.80
CA TRP A 120 -12.48 0.98 3.56
C TRP A 120 -12.56 2.50 3.73
N PRO A 121 -13.44 3.09 4.55
CA PRO A 121 -13.46 4.55 4.74
C PRO A 121 -12.11 5.12 5.21
N ASP A 122 -11.45 4.44 6.15
CA ASP A 122 -10.12 4.84 6.65
C ASP A 122 -9.04 4.67 5.57
N MET A 123 -9.07 3.53 4.85
CA MET A 123 -8.14 3.26 3.75
C MET A 123 -8.29 4.31 2.64
N ARG A 124 -9.53 4.60 2.26
CA ARG A 124 -9.89 5.58 1.23
C ARG A 124 -9.41 6.97 1.60
N GLY A 125 -9.60 7.41 2.85
CA GLY A 125 -9.09 8.71 3.30
C GLY A 125 -7.57 8.84 3.15
N VAL A 126 -6.81 7.78 3.45
CA VAL A 126 -5.35 7.76 3.24
C VAL A 126 -4.99 7.79 1.76
N LEU A 127 -5.71 7.03 0.92
CA LEU A 127 -5.47 7.01 -0.52
C LEU A 127 -5.84 8.34 -1.19
N GLU A 128 -6.90 9.01 -0.74
CA GLU A 128 -7.29 10.35 -1.21
C GLU A 128 -6.23 11.39 -0.83
N GLU A 129 -5.67 11.29 0.38
CA GLU A 129 -4.54 12.14 0.79
C GLU A 129 -3.29 11.90 -0.08
N GLU A 130 -2.97 10.63 -0.40
CA GLU A 130 -1.90 10.28 -1.34
C GLU A 130 -2.14 10.93 -2.71
N ILE A 131 -3.35 10.84 -3.26
CA ILE A 131 -3.71 11.50 -4.53
C ILE A 131 -3.53 13.01 -4.45
N LEU A 132 -3.95 13.66 -3.37
CA LEU A 132 -3.77 15.11 -3.22
C LEU A 132 -2.29 15.52 -3.20
N VAL A 133 -1.44 14.74 -2.55
CA VAL A 133 0.02 14.95 -2.55
C VAL A 133 0.58 14.82 -3.96
N ARG A 134 0.27 13.74 -4.67
CA ARG A 134 0.78 13.50 -6.03
C ARG A 134 0.22 14.48 -7.05
N GLY A 135 -1.06 14.84 -6.94
CA GLY A 135 -1.73 15.81 -7.79
C GLY A 135 -1.10 17.21 -7.64
N ARG A 136 -0.78 17.62 -6.41
CA ARG A 136 -0.02 18.85 -6.17
C ARG A 136 1.34 18.80 -6.87
N THR A 137 2.11 17.73 -6.69
CA THR A 137 3.43 17.58 -7.34
C THR A 137 3.32 17.65 -8.87
N LEU A 138 2.34 16.94 -9.44
CA LEU A 138 2.07 16.94 -10.87
C LEU A 138 1.78 18.36 -11.40
N VAL A 139 0.95 19.14 -10.70
CA VAL A 139 0.59 20.50 -11.10
C VAL A 139 1.73 21.50 -10.90
N THR A 140 2.48 21.41 -9.81
CA THR A 140 3.50 22.42 -9.47
C THR A 140 4.88 22.12 -10.04
N TRP A 141 5.21 20.85 -10.29
CA TRP A 141 6.54 20.40 -10.71
C TRP A 141 6.52 19.53 -11.97
N GLY A 142 5.35 19.19 -12.51
CA GLY A 142 5.22 18.35 -13.70
C GLY A 142 5.23 16.84 -13.42
N ALA A 143 5.00 16.07 -14.50
CA ALA A 143 4.89 14.62 -14.42
C ALA A 143 6.22 13.93 -14.09
N ASP A 144 7.35 14.42 -14.59
CA ASP A 144 8.67 13.89 -14.29
C ASP A 144 8.95 13.80 -12.79
N LYS A 145 8.70 14.90 -12.08
CA LYS A 145 8.94 14.98 -10.64
C LYS A 145 7.99 14.06 -9.89
N MET A 146 6.73 13.98 -10.31
CA MET A 146 5.74 13.10 -9.71
C MET A 146 6.12 11.61 -9.88
N LEU A 147 6.55 11.21 -11.07
CA LEU A 147 7.01 9.85 -11.37
C LEU A 147 8.28 9.48 -10.59
N GLN A 148 9.24 10.41 -10.47
CA GLN A 148 10.41 10.26 -9.60
C GLN A 148 10.02 10.00 -8.14
N ASP A 149 8.99 10.68 -7.64
CA ASP A 149 8.57 10.64 -6.24
C ASP A 149 7.74 9.41 -5.85
N LEU A 150 7.37 8.53 -6.80
CA LEU A 150 6.68 7.26 -6.52
C LEU A 150 7.57 6.28 -5.73
N GLY A 151 8.88 6.29 -6.02
CA GLY A 151 9.90 5.56 -5.28
C GLY A 151 9.75 4.03 -5.24
N GLY A 152 10.38 3.41 -4.23
CA GLY A 152 10.39 1.96 -4.05
C GLY A 152 11.17 1.24 -5.14
N ARG A 153 10.49 0.41 -5.94
CA ARG A 153 11.09 -0.31 -7.08
C ARG A 153 10.71 0.30 -8.44
N ILE A 154 9.98 1.41 -8.42
CA ILE A 154 9.63 2.18 -9.63
C ILE A 154 10.77 3.16 -9.88
N ARG A 155 11.24 3.25 -11.13
CA ARG A 155 12.31 4.17 -11.51
C ARG A 155 11.88 4.97 -12.72
N TRP A 156 12.02 6.29 -12.64
CA TRP A 156 11.80 7.20 -13.76
C TRP A 156 13.14 7.76 -14.23
N GLU A 157 13.48 7.46 -15.47
CA GLU A 157 14.62 8.02 -16.20
C GLU A 157 14.10 8.44 -17.57
N HIS A 158 13.64 9.69 -17.68
CA HIS A 158 12.96 10.19 -18.88
C HIS A 158 13.69 9.75 -20.18
N PRO A 159 13.02 9.07 -21.14
CA PRO A 159 11.57 8.78 -21.23
C PRO A 159 11.11 7.41 -20.69
N ASP A 160 11.98 6.68 -20.01
CA ASP A 160 11.73 5.29 -19.61
C ASP A 160 11.27 5.18 -18.13
N LEU A 161 10.07 4.63 -17.94
CA LEU A 161 9.49 4.28 -16.64
C LEU A 161 9.62 2.78 -16.39
N SER A 162 10.42 2.39 -15.41
CA SER A 162 10.59 1.00 -15.00
C SER A 162 9.68 0.65 -13.81
N VAL A 163 8.85 -0.39 -13.97
CA VAL A 163 7.89 -0.86 -12.97
C VAL A 163 8.15 -2.34 -12.61
N PRO A 164 8.20 -2.71 -11.33
CA PRO A 164 8.44 -4.09 -10.91
C PRO A 164 7.35 -5.03 -11.40
N HIS A 165 7.74 -6.08 -12.11
CA HIS A 165 6.85 -7.11 -12.65
C HIS A 165 7.58 -8.45 -12.74
N HIS A 166 6.83 -9.55 -12.74
CA HIS A 166 7.38 -10.91 -12.75
C HIS A 166 7.95 -11.33 -14.12
N ALA A 167 7.49 -10.70 -15.20
CA ALA A 167 8.02 -10.84 -16.56
C ALA A 167 8.74 -9.56 -16.99
N ASP A 168 9.74 -9.69 -17.87
CA ASP A 168 10.38 -8.58 -18.56
C ASP A 168 9.56 -8.20 -19.80
N LEU A 169 9.08 -6.96 -19.86
CA LEU A 169 8.28 -6.45 -20.97
C LEU A 169 8.73 -5.03 -21.31
N ASP A 170 8.87 -4.75 -22.60
CA ASP A 170 9.07 -3.40 -23.11
C ASP A 170 7.78 -2.96 -23.79
N CYS A 171 7.18 -1.85 -23.32
CA CYS A 171 5.93 -1.33 -23.86
C CYS A 171 6.14 0.14 -24.27
N PRO A 172 6.46 0.40 -25.55
CA PRO A 172 6.45 1.77 -26.05
C PRO A 172 5.02 2.31 -26.03
N MET A 173 4.85 3.54 -25.52
CA MET A 173 3.59 4.24 -25.51
C MET A 173 3.68 5.45 -26.43
N THR A 174 2.79 5.53 -27.40
CA THR A 174 2.69 6.64 -28.36
C THR A 174 1.27 7.16 -28.33
N ASP A 175 1.10 8.42 -27.92
CA ASP A 175 -0.22 9.06 -27.70
C ASP A 175 -1.14 8.25 -26.76
N GLY A 176 -0.56 7.48 -25.84
CA GLY A 176 -1.28 6.59 -24.95
C GLY A 176 -1.77 7.26 -23.66
N ARG A 177 -2.38 6.46 -22.79
CA ARG A 177 -2.85 6.89 -21.47
C ARG A 177 -2.19 6.07 -20.38
N LEU A 178 -1.47 6.73 -19.47
CA LEU A 178 -0.88 6.09 -18.30
C LEU A 178 -1.72 6.39 -17.05
N ILE A 179 -2.26 5.34 -16.41
CA ILE A 179 -3.01 5.44 -15.17
C ILE A 179 -2.23 4.79 -14.03
N ILE A 180 -1.96 5.57 -12.99
CA ILE A 180 -1.18 5.14 -11.83
C ILE A 180 -2.15 4.94 -10.67
N VAL A 181 -2.30 3.70 -10.21
CA VAL A 181 -3.30 3.35 -9.19
C VAL A 181 -2.64 3.26 -7.82
N ALA A 182 -3.04 4.15 -6.91
CA ALA A 182 -2.58 4.13 -5.53
C ALA A 182 -3.24 2.96 -4.79
N VAL A 183 -2.43 2.08 -4.17
CA VAL A 183 -2.94 1.02 -3.30
C VAL A 183 -2.11 0.90 -2.01
N LEU A 184 -2.75 0.53 -0.90
CA LEU A 184 -2.08 0.27 0.38
C LEU A 184 -1.44 -1.11 0.45
N PHE A 185 -2.00 -2.10 -0.25
CA PHE A 185 -1.58 -3.50 -0.23
C PHE A 185 -0.62 -3.91 -1.36
N ALA A 186 0.12 -2.97 -1.99
CA ALA A 186 1.03 -3.28 -3.12
C ALA A 186 2.13 -4.32 -2.79
N ARG A 187 2.39 -4.59 -1.50
CA ARG A 187 3.29 -5.68 -1.05
C ARG A 187 2.71 -7.07 -1.23
N GLY A 188 1.39 -7.23 -1.31
CA GLY A 188 0.74 -8.50 -1.64
C GLY A 188 0.95 -8.85 -3.12
N THR A 189 0.44 -7.99 -4.00
CA THR A 189 0.76 -7.98 -5.42
C THR A 189 0.73 -6.56 -5.96
N ARG A 190 1.43 -6.34 -7.07
CA ARG A 190 1.26 -5.13 -7.89
C ARG A 190 0.48 -5.51 -9.12
N VAL A 191 -0.57 -4.76 -9.39
CA VAL A 191 -1.43 -4.96 -10.55
C VAL A 191 -0.82 -4.20 -11.71
N PHE A 192 -0.78 -4.84 -12.88
CA PHE A 192 -0.41 -4.23 -14.14
C PHE A 192 -1.44 -4.69 -15.18
N ALA A 193 -2.00 -3.75 -15.92
CA ALA A 193 -3.04 -4.01 -16.91
C ALA A 193 -2.82 -3.12 -18.13
N THR A 194 -3.12 -3.65 -19.30
CA THR A 194 -3.10 -2.93 -20.57
C THR A 194 -4.39 -3.20 -21.31
N PHE A 195 -5.02 -2.15 -21.82
CA PHE A 195 -6.23 -2.24 -22.62
C PHE A 195 -6.20 -1.10 -23.64
N ASP A 196 -6.26 -1.45 -24.93
CA ASP A 196 -6.13 -0.49 -26.03
C ASP A 196 -4.84 0.36 -25.90
N ASP A 197 -4.95 1.68 -25.93
CA ASP A 197 -3.87 2.67 -25.75
C ASP A 197 -3.51 2.94 -24.28
N THR A 198 -4.21 2.28 -23.34
CA THR A 198 -4.13 2.57 -21.91
C THR A 198 -3.30 1.53 -21.18
N VAL A 199 -2.30 1.99 -20.44
CA VAL A 199 -1.50 1.18 -19.52
C VAL A 199 -1.78 1.65 -18.11
N ALA A 200 -2.00 0.71 -17.19
CA ALA A 200 -2.21 1.01 -15.80
C ALA A 200 -1.37 0.12 -14.89
N PHE A 201 -0.84 0.68 -13.81
CA PHE A 201 -0.11 -0.09 -12.80
C PHE A 201 -0.34 0.43 -11.40
N SER A 202 -0.25 -0.47 -10.41
CA SER A 202 -0.39 -0.12 -9.01
C SER A 202 0.94 0.15 -8.32
N TYR A 203 0.95 1.13 -7.42
CA TYR A 203 2.10 1.45 -6.58
C TYR A 203 1.72 1.50 -5.10
N GLN A 204 2.74 1.43 -4.25
CA GLN A 204 2.56 1.49 -2.81
C GLN A 204 2.31 2.93 -2.38
N ALA A 205 1.05 3.24 -2.03
CA ALA A 205 0.71 4.50 -1.38
C ALA A 205 1.39 4.61 -0.01
N GLN A 206 1.71 5.84 0.40
CA GLN A 206 2.21 6.10 1.74
C GLN A 206 1.06 6.00 2.76
N GLY A 207 1.37 5.75 4.03
CA GLY A 207 0.35 5.71 5.08
C GLY A 207 -0.33 4.36 5.34
N ALA A 208 0.19 3.25 4.78
CA ALA A 208 -0.29 1.90 5.10
C ALA A 208 -0.25 1.55 6.60
N ALA A 209 0.43 2.35 7.44
CA ALA A 209 0.40 2.26 8.90
C ALA A 209 -1.02 2.36 9.50
N VAL A 210 -2.00 2.97 8.81
CA VAL A 210 -3.41 2.99 9.24
C VAL A 210 -3.99 1.58 9.44
N LEU A 211 -3.44 0.58 8.73
CA LEU A 211 -3.81 -0.84 8.80
C LEU A 211 -3.34 -1.54 10.09
N GLY A 212 -2.39 -0.92 10.82
CA GLY A 212 -2.01 -1.31 12.18
C GLY A 212 -3.09 -0.99 13.22
N GLY A 213 -4.11 -0.22 12.83
CA GLY A 213 -5.37 0.03 13.51
C GLY A 213 -5.32 1.07 14.63
N HIS A 214 -6.33 1.95 14.64
CA HIS A 214 -6.76 2.77 15.77
C HIS A 214 -6.84 1.93 17.06
N THR A 215 -6.19 2.38 18.13
CA THR A 215 -6.43 1.86 19.48
C THR A 215 -7.72 2.47 20.02
N THR A 216 -8.84 1.78 19.84
CA THR A 216 -9.93 1.92 20.80
C THR A 216 -9.48 1.24 22.10
N THR A 217 -9.57 2.00 23.17
CA THR A 217 -9.22 1.62 24.54
C THR A 217 -9.93 0.34 24.96
N HIS A 218 -9.19 -0.75 25.16
CA HIS A 218 -9.63 -1.83 26.05
C HIS A 218 -8.57 -2.07 27.13
N ARG A 219 -8.90 -1.56 28.32
CA ARG A 219 -8.31 -1.92 29.60
C ARG A 219 -8.82 -3.34 29.91
N GLY A 220 -7.95 -4.35 29.88
CA GLY A 220 -8.28 -5.75 30.18
C GLY A 220 -7.03 -6.58 30.48
N LYS A 221 -7.08 -7.34 31.58
CA LYS A 221 -5.99 -8.06 32.30
C LYS A 221 -5.35 -9.23 31.50
N PRO A 222 -4.18 -9.73 31.95
CA PRO A 222 -3.28 -10.57 31.15
C PRO A 222 -3.67 -12.05 31.17
N VAL A 223 -3.33 -12.74 30.08
CA VAL A 223 -3.24 -14.20 30.01
C VAL A 223 -1.78 -14.52 29.71
N ASP A 224 -1.19 -15.32 30.60
CA ASP A 224 0.16 -15.86 30.50
C ASP A 224 0.28 -16.79 29.29
N ASP A 225 1.22 -16.48 28.39
CA ASP A 225 1.91 -17.45 27.53
C ASP A 225 3.21 -16.81 27.03
N VAL A 226 4.27 -17.62 26.97
CA VAL A 226 5.70 -17.29 26.80
C VAL A 226 5.96 -16.16 25.78
N ILE A 227 6.25 -14.96 26.29
CA ILE A 227 6.60 -13.76 25.50
C ILE A 227 8.07 -13.89 25.03
N PRO A 228 8.36 -13.85 23.72
CA PRO A 228 9.72 -13.55 23.25
C PRO A 228 10.14 -12.23 23.91
N ARG A 229 11.26 -12.22 24.64
CA ARG A 229 11.68 -11.03 25.37
C ARG A 229 11.79 -9.86 24.39
N ASP A 230 10.87 -8.91 24.48
CA ASP A 230 10.93 -7.65 23.73
C ASP A 230 12.09 -6.81 24.30
N ASN A 231 13.31 -7.18 23.89
CA ASN A 231 14.56 -6.59 24.36
C ASN A 231 14.61 -5.10 24.03
N LEU A 232 13.97 -4.68 22.93
CA LEU A 232 13.81 -3.28 22.57
C LEU A 232 12.96 -2.52 23.59
N THR A 233 11.84 -3.10 24.05
CA THR A 233 11.03 -2.53 25.13
C THR A 233 11.76 -2.52 26.46
N ILE A 234 12.58 -3.53 26.75
CA ILE A 234 13.40 -3.57 27.99
C ILE A 234 14.42 -2.42 27.99
N LEU A 235 15.12 -2.19 26.88
CA LEU A 235 16.21 -1.21 26.80
C LEU A 235 15.73 0.22 26.57
N LEU A 236 14.71 0.41 25.74
CA LEU A 236 14.23 1.75 25.35
C LEU A 236 12.91 2.13 26.04
N GLY A 237 12.22 1.18 26.65
CA GLY A 237 10.86 1.37 27.13
C GLY A 237 9.83 1.33 26.00
N ARG A 238 8.58 1.01 26.38
CA ARG A 238 7.47 0.75 25.44
C ARG A 238 7.27 1.86 24.40
N GLY A 239 7.27 3.11 24.83
CA GLY A 239 6.97 4.25 23.95
C GLY A 239 8.00 4.46 22.85
N ARG A 240 9.30 4.43 23.19
CA ARG A 240 10.39 4.60 22.20
C ARG A 240 10.50 3.40 21.28
N ALA A 241 10.33 2.18 21.80
CA ALA A 241 10.27 0.96 20.99
C ALA A 241 9.11 1.00 19.99
N ALA A 242 7.94 1.46 20.41
CA ALA A 242 6.78 1.65 19.52
C ALA A 242 7.05 2.70 18.42
N VAL A 243 7.67 3.83 18.76
CA VAL A 243 8.03 4.86 17.78
C VAL A 243 9.05 4.33 16.75
N LEU A 244 10.09 3.61 17.17
CA LEU A 244 11.07 3.02 16.24
C LEU A 244 10.41 2.04 15.28
N ARG A 245 9.57 1.12 15.78
CA ARG A 245 8.86 0.14 14.94
C ARG A 245 7.94 0.82 13.93
N ALA A 246 7.23 1.87 14.35
CA ALA A 246 6.35 2.63 13.46
C ALA A 246 7.10 3.45 12.40
N LEU A 247 8.39 3.75 12.62
CA LEU A 247 9.26 4.48 11.69
C LEU A 247 9.93 3.61 10.62
N LEU A 248 9.59 2.32 10.52
CA LEU A 248 9.93 1.49 9.35
C LEU A 248 9.42 2.08 8.03
N SER A 249 8.45 3.00 8.10
CA SER A 249 8.08 3.88 6.99
C SER A 249 8.15 5.35 7.45
N PRO A 250 8.72 6.26 6.65
CA PRO A 250 8.78 7.67 7.00
C PRO A 250 7.39 8.26 7.25
N THR A 251 7.20 8.96 8.36
CA THR A 251 5.89 9.52 8.74
C THR A 251 6.03 10.76 9.61
N THR A 252 4.95 11.51 9.79
CA THR A 252 4.92 12.73 10.60
C THR A 252 4.70 12.41 12.08
N THR A 253 4.97 13.37 12.97
CA THR A 253 4.64 13.23 14.41
C THR A 253 3.17 12.88 14.64
N THR A 254 2.26 13.54 13.92
CA THR A 254 0.82 13.27 14.00
C THR A 254 0.48 11.89 13.45
N GLY A 255 1.11 11.48 12.34
CA GLY A 255 0.96 10.12 11.80
C GLY A 255 1.43 9.04 12.79
N LEU A 256 2.55 9.26 13.48
CA LEU A 256 3.05 8.39 14.54
C LEU A 256 2.09 8.32 15.73
N ALA A 257 1.64 9.48 16.22
CA ALA A 257 0.70 9.58 17.34
C ALA A 257 -0.56 8.76 17.10
N SER A 258 -1.16 8.90 15.91
CA SER A 258 -2.32 8.12 15.50
C SER A 258 -2.00 6.62 15.36
N CYS A 259 -0.84 6.28 14.80
CA CYS A 259 -0.44 4.88 14.58
C CYS A 259 -0.19 4.10 15.88
N ILE A 260 0.40 4.73 16.90
CA ILE A 260 0.80 4.05 18.15
C ILE A 260 -0.13 4.33 19.33
N GLY A 261 -1.18 5.13 19.12
CA GLY A 261 -2.19 5.44 20.15
C GLY A 261 -1.66 6.33 21.28
N LEU A 262 -0.71 7.22 20.98
CA LEU A 262 -0.10 8.16 21.95
C LEU A 262 -0.43 9.61 21.59
N ALA A 263 -0.41 10.49 22.60
CA ALA A 263 -0.58 11.91 22.36
C ALA A 263 0.58 12.47 21.50
N PRO A 264 0.33 13.43 20.58
CA PRO A 264 1.38 14.03 19.75
C PRO A 264 2.54 14.64 20.55
N SER A 265 2.28 15.15 21.76
CA SER A 265 3.30 15.64 22.69
C SER A 265 4.21 14.52 23.20
N THR A 266 3.65 13.37 23.59
CA THR A 266 4.39 12.18 24.00
C THR A 266 5.25 11.63 22.86
N VAL A 267 4.70 11.58 21.65
CA VAL A 267 5.46 11.15 20.45
C VAL A 267 6.60 12.12 20.14
N SER A 268 6.35 13.43 20.21
CA SER A 268 7.40 14.44 20.02
C SER A 268 8.54 14.27 21.03
N GLN A 269 8.22 13.97 22.29
CA GLN A 269 9.23 13.71 23.32
C GLN A 269 10.06 12.47 23.01
N HIS A 270 9.43 11.37 22.56
CA HIS A 270 10.16 10.18 22.14
C HIS A 270 11.03 10.42 20.90
N LEU A 271 10.52 11.14 19.90
CA LEU A 271 11.27 11.51 18.70
C LEU A 271 12.47 12.39 19.01
N ALA A 272 12.33 13.33 19.95
CA ALA A 272 13.44 14.17 20.39
C ALA A 272 14.57 13.30 20.96
N VAL A 273 14.24 12.37 21.87
CA VAL A 273 15.24 11.46 22.47
C VAL A 273 15.88 10.55 21.42
N LEU A 274 15.08 9.95 20.55
CA LEU A 274 15.57 9.04 19.51
C LEU A 274 16.42 9.77 18.44
N SER A 275 16.10 11.02 18.15
CA SER A 275 16.88 11.85 17.25
C SER A 275 18.20 12.30 17.87
N SER A 276 18.21 12.68 19.15
CA SER A 276 19.44 12.97 19.90
C SER A 276 20.36 11.74 20.02
N ALA A 277 19.78 10.54 20.04
CA ALA A 277 20.52 9.27 20.03
C ALA A 277 20.98 8.84 18.62
N GLY A 278 20.68 9.63 17.58
CA GLY A 278 21.08 9.34 16.20
C GLY A 278 20.36 8.15 15.56
N LEU A 279 19.23 7.69 16.12
CA LEU A 279 18.45 6.55 15.61
C LEU A 279 17.39 6.98 14.58
N VAL A 280 17.00 8.25 14.62
CA VAL A 280 15.95 8.83 13.79
C VAL A 280 16.40 10.18 13.27
N ARG A 281 16.21 10.41 11.99
CA ARG A 281 16.41 11.72 11.36
C ARG A 281 15.08 12.37 10.98
N ARG A 282 15.07 13.70 11.06
CA ARG A 282 13.97 14.53 10.60
C ARG A 282 14.26 15.06 9.20
N HIS A 283 13.26 15.03 8.32
CA HIS A 283 13.33 15.61 6.98
C HIS A 283 12.07 16.44 6.71
N ARG A 284 12.23 17.66 6.18
CA ARG A 284 11.11 18.56 5.94
C ARG A 284 10.67 18.46 4.48
N VAL A 285 9.40 18.15 4.26
CA VAL A 285 8.80 18.06 2.92
C VAL A 285 7.61 19.01 2.87
N GLY A 286 7.81 20.16 2.21
CA GLY A 286 6.86 21.27 2.21
C GLY A 286 6.61 21.81 3.63
N ILE A 287 5.35 21.81 4.05
CA ILE A 287 4.95 22.25 5.40
C ILE A 287 5.06 21.16 6.47
N ARG A 288 5.31 19.90 6.07
CA ARG A 288 5.32 18.74 6.98
C ARG A 288 6.75 18.35 7.36
N VAL A 289 6.91 17.86 8.59
CA VAL A 289 8.15 17.27 9.08
C VAL A 289 7.95 15.77 9.17
N LEU A 290 8.69 15.04 8.35
CA LEU A 290 8.75 13.57 8.37
C LEU A 290 9.92 13.13 9.24
N TYR A 291 9.73 12.01 9.92
CA TYR A 291 10.75 11.29 10.65
C TYR A 291 10.98 9.96 9.96
N GLN A 292 12.23 9.52 9.91
CA GLN A 292 12.63 8.24 9.33
C GLN A 292 13.81 7.68 10.13
N LEU A 293 13.94 6.35 10.14
CA LEU A 293 15.07 5.70 10.79
C LEU A 293 16.38 6.05 10.08
N GLU A 294 17.43 6.20 10.87
CA GLU A 294 18.82 6.12 10.40
C GLU A 294 19.26 4.65 10.36
N ASP A 295 20.40 4.37 9.72
CA ASP A 295 20.97 3.01 9.63
C ASP A 295 21.18 2.36 11.00
N SER A 296 21.57 3.17 12.00
CA SER A 296 21.68 2.77 13.41
C SER A 296 20.34 2.34 14.01
N GLY A 297 19.25 3.04 13.69
CA GLY A 297 17.89 2.70 14.12
C GLY A 297 17.36 1.43 13.47
N LEU A 298 17.68 1.22 12.18
CA LEU A 298 17.39 -0.01 11.46
C LEU A 298 18.16 -1.21 12.01
N ALA A 299 19.46 -1.06 12.26
CA ALA A 299 20.30 -2.10 12.85
C ALA A 299 19.81 -2.48 14.25
N LEU A 300 19.47 -1.50 15.09
CA LEU A 300 18.93 -1.74 16.44
C LEU A 300 17.60 -2.51 16.40
N LEU A 301 16.73 -2.18 15.45
CA LEU A 301 15.48 -2.91 15.24
C LEU A 301 15.71 -4.34 14.75
N ALA A 302 16.70 -4.56 13.88
CA ALA A 302 17.03 -5.89 13.39
C ALA A 302 17.58 -6.81 14.51
N GLU A 303 18.40 -6.26 15.40
CA GLU A 303 19.04 -7.01 16.50
C GLU A 303 18.11 -7.27 17.70
N LEU A 304 17.21 -6.32 18.01
CA LEU A 304 16.45 -6.34 19.27
C LEU A 304 14.93 -6.29 19.10
N GLY A 305 14.44 -6.12 17.87
CA GLY A 305 13.03 -5.82 17.58
C GLY A 305 12.10 -7.03 17.40
N SER A 306 12.61 -8.26 17.57
CA SER A 306 11.86 -9.53 17.51
C SER A 306 10.81 -9.68 18.61
#